data_AF-A0A7W6AG30-F1
#
_entry.id   AF-A0A7W6AG30-F1
#
_cell.length_a   1.000
_cell.length_b   1.000
_cell.length_c   1.000
_cell.angle_alpha   90.00
_cell.angle_beta   90.00
_cell.angle_gamma   90.00
#
_symmetry.space_group_name_H-M   'P 1'
#
loop_
_entity.id
_entity.type
_entity.pdbx_description
1 polymer ?
#
loop_
_entity_poly.entity_id
_entity_poly.type
_entity_poly.pdbx_seq_one_letter_code
_entity_poly.pdbx_strand_id
1 'polypeptide(L)'
;MKRRLAIPSPHRRGFLTGVAGLFGTASLGGCDRIAESAWGTRTLKVGEDANLYVQRLLLKPTSMAREFSDADISTWFKPNGTVDPEDKPYKALAANQFSAFKLRVDGLVEHPLELSLEDLRVLPTRTQITRHDCVEGWSAIGKWTGVPLAEVLNKAALKPQARYIVFHCADTMEYASADSADEQTDGDAPTGKPIRYYESIDLTDAFHPQTILAYDMNGKPLPVSNGAPLRLRVERQLGYKQAKYIMRIEVADTLAHVGQGNGGYWEDNGYEWYAGI
;
A
#
# COMPACT_ATOMS: atom_id res chain seq x y z
N MET A 1 -31.87 56.73 11.55
CA MET A 1 -31.37 56.29 12.88
C MET A 1 -31.35 54.77 12.89
N LYS A 2 -30.16 54.15 12.88
CA LYS A 2 -29.94 52.71 12.62
C LYS A 2 -30.47 51.84 13.77
N ARG A 3 -31.47 50.98 13.53
CA ARG A 3 -31.77 49.83 14.41
C ARG A 3 -30.80 48.69 14.06
N ARG A 4 -29.89 48.37 14.99
CA ARG A 4 -29.05 47.17 14.93
C ARG A 4 -29.93 45.94 15.16
N LEU A 5 -29.95 45.01 14.21
CA LEU A 5 -30.44 43.65 14.43
C LEU A 5 -29.37 42.89 15.22
N ALA A 6 -29.75 42.34 16.38
CA ALA A 6 -28.89 41.52 17.21
C ALA A 6 -28.68 40.15 16.56
N ILE A 7 -27.43 39.73 16.43
CA ILE A 7 -27.04 38.39 15.97
C ILE A 7 -27.19 37.43 17.17
N PRO A 8 -27.97 36.34 17.08
CA PRO A 8 -27.99 35.33 18.14
C PRO A 8 -26.65 34.58 18.18
N SER A 9 -26.01 34.55 19.34
CA SER A 9 -24.83 33.73 19.61
C SER A 9 -25.21 32.23 19.64
N PRO A 10 -24.51 31.33 18.92
CA PRO A 10 -24.82 29.91 18.97
C PRO A 10 -24.43 29.31 20.33
N HIS A 11 -25.44 28.77 21.03
CA HIS A 11 -25.25 27.98 22.25
C HIS A 11 -24.60 26.63 21.92
N ARG A 12 -23.41 26.37 22.48
CA ARG A 12 -22.63 25.12 22.38
C ARG A 12 -23.34 23.82 22.83
N ARG A 13 -24.59 23.88 23.29
CA ARG A 13 -25.34 22.72 23.82
C ARG A 13 -26.37 22.12 22.85
N GLY A 14 -26.69 22.80 21.74
CA GLY A 14 -27.65 22.28 20.76
C GLY A 14 -27.06 21.32 19.71
N PHE A 15 -25.74 21.26 19.58
CA PHE A 15 -25.08 20.47 18.53
C PHE A 15 -24.84 19.00 18.94
N LEU A 16 -24.91 18.67 20.23
CA LEU A 16 -24.67 17.31 20.73
C LEU A 16 -25.94 16.45 20.84
N THR A 17 -27.13 17.04 20.73
CA THR A 17 -28.40 16.31 20.77
C THR A 17 -28.90 15.87 19.38
N GLY A 18 -28.28 16.34 18.29
CA GLY A 18 -28.65 15.94 16.92
C GLY A 18 -27.99 14.67 16.40
N VAL A 19 -26.92 14.18 17.05
CA VAL A 19 -26.11 13.04 16.54
C VAL A 19 -26.44 11.72 17.25
N ALA A 20 -27.02 11.76 18.45
CA ALA A 20 -27.28 10.55 19.24
C ALA A 20 -28.49 9.70 18.75
N GLY A 21 -29.24 10.15 17.75
CA GLY A 21 -30.49 9.51 17.32
C GLY A 21 -30.38 8.44 16.23
N LEU A 22 -29.22 8.26 15.59
CA LEU A 22 -29.07 7.33 14.44
C LEU A 22 -28.36 6.00 14.76
N PHE A 23 -27.91 5.78 15.99
CA PHE A 23 -27.26 4.52 16.40
C PHE A 23 -28.18 3.63 17.24
N GLY A 24 -29.43 3.50 16.79
CA GLY A 24 -30.39 2.57 17.37
C GLY A 24 -30.30 1.19 16.73
N THR A 25 -29.54 0.29 17.37
CA THR A 25 -29.68 -1.18 17.31
C THR A 25 -29.86 -1.80 15.91
N ALA A 26 -28.77 -1.93 15.16
CA ALA A 26 -28.66 -2.94 14.11
C ALA A 26 -27.73 -4.06 14.61
N SER A 27 -28.28 -5.25 14.68
CA SER A 27 -27.71 -6.50 15.16
C SER A 27 -26.33 -6.80 14.55
N LEU A 28 -25.41 -7.33 15.36
CA LEU A 28 -23.99 -7.65 15.08
C LEU A 28 -23.73 -8.65 13.92
N GLY A 29 -24.70 -8.95 13.06
CA GLY A 29 -24.52 -9.73 11.82
C GLY A 29 -24.95 -8.98 10.55
N GLY A 30 -25.31 -7.70 10.65
CA GLY A 30 -25.77 -6.87 9.52
C GLY A 30 -24.70 -5.98 8.89
N CYS A 31 -23.57 -5.75 9.56
CA CYS A 31 -22.52 -4.87 9.05
C CYS A 31 -21.89 -5.39 7.76
N ASP A 32 -21.65 -6.70 7.65
CA ASP A 32 -21.07 -7.31 6.44
C ASP A 32 -22.02 -7.19 5.25
N ARG A 33 -23.31 -7.51 5.42
CA ARG A 33 -24.31 -7.40 4.33
C ARG A 33 -24.58 -5.95 3.92
N ILE A 34 -24.41 -5.00 4.84
CA ILE A 34 -24.52 -3.57 4.53
C ILE A 34 -23.25 -3.10 3.82
N ALA A 35 -22.06 -3.50 4.26
CA ALA A 35 -20.78 -3.18 3.62
C ALA A 35 -20.71 -3.73 2.18
N GLU A 36 -21.26 -4.92 1.94
CA GLU A 36 -21.36 -5.54 0.60
C GLU A 36 -22.47 -4.94 -0.30
N SER A 37 -23.36 -4.12 0.26
CA SER A 37 -24.43 -3.47 -0.54
C SER A 37 -23.89 -2.28 -1.34
N ALA A 38 -24.52 -1.97 -2.48
CA ALA A 38 -24.18 -0.78 -3.28
C ALA A 38 -24.30 0.55 -2.50
N TRP A 39 -25.14 0.57 -1.45
CA TRP A 39 -25.24 1.70 -0.52
C TRP A 39 -24.01 1.77 0.42
N GLY A 40 -23.61 0.64 1.01
CA GLY A 40 -22.51 0.60 1.99
C GLY A 40 -21.16 0.89 1.36
N THR A 41 -20.87 0.27 0.22
CA THR A 41 -19.67 0.57 -0.59
C THR A 41 -19.59 2.04 -0.97
N ARG A 42 -20.71 2.68 -1.32
CA ARG A 42 -20.76 4.13 -1.59
C ARG A 42 -20.48 4.97 -0.34
N THR A 43 -20.97 4.57 0.83
CA THR A 43 -20.68 5.28 2.08
C THR A 43 -19.23 5.15 2.53
N LEU A 44 -18.62 3.97 2.38
CA LEU A 44 -17.21 3.73 2.68
C LEU A 44 -16.31 4.55 1.75
N LYS A 45 -16.60 4.57 0.45
CA LYS A 45 -15.89 5.40 -0.52
C LYS A 45 -15.97 6.90 -0.21
N VAL A 46 -17.12 7.40 0.24
CA VAL A 46 -17.26 8.80 0.69
C VAL A 46 -16.41 9.06 1.94
N GLY A 47 -16.32 8.09 2.86
CA GLY A 47 -15.43 8.17 4.02
C GLY A 47 -13.95 8.23 3.62
N GLU A 48 -13.54 7.38 2.68
CA GLU A 48 -12.19 7.35 2.13
C GLU A 48 -11.83 8.67 1.41
N ASP A 49 -12.69 9.13 0.50
CA ASP A 49 -12.50 10.41 -0.22
C ASP A 49 -12.41 11.58 0.77
N ALA A 50 -13.20 11.55 1.84
CA ALA A 50 -13.12 12.53 2.92
C ALA A 50 -11.80 12.41 3.71
N ASN A 51 -11.33 11.20 4.03
CA ASN A 51 -10.05 10.98 4.70
C ASN A 51 -8.89 11.51 3.85
N LEU A 52 -8.84 11.13 2.57
CA LEU A 52 -7.87 11.63 1.60
C LEU A 52 -7.91 13.15 1.53
N TYR A 53 -9.09 13.75 1.35
CA TYR A 53 -9.24 15.20 1.26
C TYR A 53 -8.79 15.91 2.54
N VAL A 54 -9.18 15.43 3.72
CA VAL A 54 -8.78 15.99 5.01
C VAL A 54 -7.27 15.89 5.21
N GLN A 55 -6.68 14.71 4.94
CA GLN A 55 -5.23 14.50 5.00
C GLN A 55 -4.49 15.45 4.05
N ARG A 56 -5.01 15.68 2.84
CA ARG A 56 -4.45 16.63 1.85
C ARG A 56 -4.56 18.09 2.26
N LEU A 57 -5.61 18.45 3.00
CA LEU A 57 -5.77 19.80 3.55
C LEU A 57 -4.88 20.06 4.77
N LEU A 58 -4.75 19.06 5.65
CA LEU A 58 -4.05 19.20 6.93
C LEU A 58 -2.54 18.98 6.80
N LEU A 59 -2.12 18.00 6.00
CA LEU A 59 -0.72 17.68 5.81
C LEU A 59 -0.21 18.31 4.51
N LYS A 60 0.90 19.04 4.62
CA LYS A 60 1.69 19.39 3.43
C LYS A 60 2.12 18.11 2.72
N PRO A 61 2.27 18.11 1.38
CA PRO A 61 2.82 16.98 0.64
C PRO A 61 4.20 16.51 1.12
N THR A 62 4.93 17.36 1.86
CA THR A 62 6.23 17.06 2.45
C THR A 62 6.17 16.75 3.95
N SER A 63 4.99 16.59 4.53
CA SER A 63 4.85 16.27 5.95
C SER A 63 5.32 14.84 6.20
N MET A 64 6.42 14.73 6.92
CA MET A 64 7.08 13.47 7.22
C MET A 64 6.28 12.68 8.27
N ALA A 65 6.17 11.37 8.07
CA ALA A 65 5.86 10.45 9.13
C ALA A 65 6.93 10.54 10.23
N ARG A 66 6.50 10.30 11.48
CA ARG A 66 7.39 10.34 12.64
C ARG A 66 8.53 9.34 12.48
N GLU A 67 9.75 9.84 12.63
CA GLU A 67 10.93 9.00 12.76
C GLU A 67 11.28 8.77 14.24
N PHE A 68 11.86 7.61 14.51
CA PHE A 68 12.23 7.12 15.83
C PHE A 68 13.74 6.98 15.95
N SER A 69 14.22 6.69 17.16
CA SER A 69 15.64 6.44 17.42
C SER A 69 15.97 4.94 17.32
N ASP A 70 17.25 4.59 17.23
CA ASP A 70 17.68 3.18 17.27
C ASP A 70 17.22 2.46 18.56
N ALA A 71 17.02 3.19 19.67
CA ALA A 71 16.54 2.63 20.92
C ALA A 71 15.06 2.21 20.89
N ASP A 72 14.29 2.74 19.94
CA ASP A 72 12.87 2.43 19.77
C ASP A 72 12.63 1.23 18.83
N ILE A 73 13.68 0.71 18.17
CA ILE A 73 13.56 -0.42 17.25
C ILE A 73 13.01 -1.63 17.99
N SER A 74 11.95 -2.23 17.44
CA SER A 74 11.31 -3.40 18.03
C SER A 74 12.28 -4.59 18.05
N THR A 75 12.29 -5.33 19.16
CA THR A 75 13.12 -6.54 19.32
C THR A 75 12.84 -7.58 18.24
N TRP A 76 11.58 -7.65 17.79
CA TRP A 76 11.15 -8.45 16.66
C TRP A 76 10.21 -7.63 15.78
N PHE A 77 10.55 -7.51 14.50
CA PHE A 77 9.65 -6.93 13.51
C PHE A 77 8.74 -8.02 12.95
N LYS A 78 7.51 -8.12 13.48
CA LYS A 78 6.52 -9.12 13.06
C LYS A 78 6.25 -9.03 11.55
N PRO A 79 6.43 -10.11 10.78
CA PRO A 79 6.03 -10.13 9.37
C PRO A 79 4.51 -10.24 9.23
N ASN A 80 3.93 -9.54 8.25
CA ASN A 80 2.50 -9.55 7.91
C ASN A 80 2.25 -10.26 6.57
N GLY A 81 1.09 -10.89 6.38
CA GLY A 81 0.76 -11.60 5.12
C GLY A 81 1.75 -12.74 4.79
N THR A 82 2.03 -12.97 3.50
CA THR A 82 2.95 -14.02 3.03
C THR A 82 4.34 -13.87 3.62
N VAL A 83 4.85 -14.86 4.36
CA VAL A 83 6.20 -14.81 4.97
C VAL A 83 7.26 -15.59 4.19
N ASP A 84 6.85 -16.39 3.21
CA ASP A 84 7.76 -17.12 2.33
C ASP A 84 7.01 -17.50 1.04
N PRO A 85 7.16 -16.73 -0.05
CA PRO A 85 6.47 -17.02 -1.30
C PRO A 85 6.87 -18.38 -1.87
N GLU A 86 5.90 -19.25 -2.15
CA GLU A 86 6.11 -20.61 -2.66
C GLU A 86 6.32 -20.68 -4.17
N ASP A 87 6.06 -19.56 -4.87
CA ASP A 87 6.26 -19.39 -6.30
C ASP A 87 7.65 -19.84 -6.78
N LYS A 88 7.68 -20.87 -7.66
CA LYS A 88 8.93 -21.43 -8.21
C LYS A 88 9.90 -20.37 -8.75
N PRO A 89 9.47 -19.35 -9.53
CA PRO A 89 10.38 -18.29 -9.99
C PRO A 89 11.00 -17.49 -8.84
N TYR A 90 10.23 -17.17 -7.80
CA TYR A 90 10.72 -16.45 -6.63
C TYR A 90 11.69 -17.32 -5.82
N LYS A 91 11.36 -18.61 -5.59
CA LYS A 91 12.25 -19.57 -4.93
C LYS A 91 13.59 -19.70 -5.65
N ALA A 92 13.60 -19.71 -6.98
CA ALA A 92 14.84 -19.75 -7.77
C ALA A 92 15.71 -18.49 -7.57
N LEU A 93 15.09 -17.31 -7.44
CA LEU A 93 15.80 -16.09 -7.09
C LEU A 93 16.35 -16.14 -5.66
N ALA A 94 15.53 -16.55 -4.69
CA ALA A 94 15.90 -16.63 -3.28
C ALA A 94 17.06 -17.63 -3.05
N ALA A 95 17.04 -18.78 -3.72
CA ALA A 95 18.10 -19.80 -3.64
C ALA A 95 19.48 -19.27 -4.08
N ASN A 96 19.51 -18.29 -4.98
CA ASN A 96 20.72 -17.63 -5.46
C ASN A 96 20.93 -16.23 -4.86
N GLN A 97 20.38 -16.01 -3.65
CA GLN A 97 20.51 -14.75 -2.90
C GLN A 97 20.09 -13.52 -3.70
N PHE A 98 19.10 -13.68 -4.59
CA PHE A 98 18.57 -12.63 -5.46
C PHE A 98 19.60 -12.00 -6.40
N SER A 99 20.73 -12.65 -6.68
CA SER A 99 21.77 -12.15 -7.60
C SER A 99 21.25 -11.91 -9.02
N ALA A 100 20.26 -12.69 -9.47
CA ALA A 100 19.59 -12.54 -10.76
C ALA A 100 18.34 -11.65 -10.72
N PHE A 101 18.03 -11.01 -9.59
CA PHE A 101 16.84 -10.15 -9.46
C PHE A 101 16.93 -8.94 -10.40
N LYS A 102 15.79 -8.62 -11.02
CA LYS A 102 15.59 -7.41 -11.81
C LYS A 102 14.23 -6.81 -11.47
N LEU A 103 14.23 -5.56 -11.01
CA LEU A 103 13.04 -4.72 -10.90
C LEU A 103 12.73 -4.15 -12.28
N ARG A 104 11.56 -4.49 -12.82
CA ARG A 104 11.04 -3.88 -14.04
C ARG A 104 10.28 -2.59 -13.74
N VAL A 105 10.46 -1.57 -14.56
CA VAL A 105 9.66 -0.33 -14.52
C VAL A 105 9.12 -0.05 -15.92
N ASP A 106 7.80 0.00 -16.07
CA ASP A 106 7.15 0.17 -17.38
C ASP A 106 5.80 0.91 -17.28
N GLY A 107 4.99 0.82 -18.35
CA GLY A 107 3.73 1.55 -18.49
C GLY A 107 3.94 2.95 -19.07
N LEU A 108 3.39 3.96 -18.42
CA LEU A 108 3.43 5.36 -18.84
C LEU A 108 4.77 6.05 -18.47
N VAL A 109 5.86 5.53 -19.04
CA VAL A 109 7.22 6.04 -18.87
C VAL A 109 7.86 6.29 -20.24
N GLU A 110 8.78 7.25 -20.34
CA GLU A 110 9.59 7.47 -21.54
C GLU A 110 10.74 6.47 -21.64
N HIS A 111 11.24 5.98 -20.50
CA HIS A 111 12.37 5.08 -20.42
C HIS A 111 12.02 3.86 -19.55
N PRO A 112 11.50 2.77 -20.13
CA PRO A 112 11.35 1.52 -19.41
C PRO A 112 12.69 1.05 -18.83
N LEU A 113 12.69 0.55 -17.59
CA LEU A 113 13.90 0.16 -16.86
C LEU A 113 13.87 -1.31 -16.45
N GLU A 114 15.05 -1.92 -16.37
CA GLU A 114 15.28 -3.19 -15.68
C GLU A 114 16.50 -3.05 -14.76
N LEU A 115 16.25 -2.84 -13.46
CA LEU A 115 17.28 -2.51 -12.46
C LEU A 115 17.60 -3.74 -11.62
N SER A 116 18.87 -4.12 -11.52
CA SER A 116 19.31 -5.12 -10.54
C SER A 116 19.28 -4.56 -9.11
N LEU A 117 19.44 -5.44 -8.12
CA LEU A 117 19.59 -5.00 -6.73
C LEU A 117 20.86 -4.14 -6.54
N GLU A 118 21.92 -4.40 -7.31
CA GLU A 118 23.13 -3.58 -7.31
C GLU A 118 22.86 -2.19 -7.91
N ASP A 119 22.14 -2.13 -9.03
CA ASP A 119 21.73 -0.86 -9.65
C ASP A 119 20.91 0.00 -8.68
N LEU A 120 20.04 -0.61 -7.88
CA LEU A 120 19.25 0.11 -6.86
C LEU A 120 20.12 0.62 -5.70
N ARG A 121 21.16 -0.12 -5.32
CA ARG A 121 22.07 0.25 -4.21
C ARG A 121 23.00 1.40 -4.56
N VAL A 122 23.29 1.63 -5.84
CA VAL A 122 24.12 2.78 -6.28
C VAL A 122 23.33 4.08 -6.43
N LEU A 123 22.00 4.04 -6.32
CA LEU A 123 21.15 5.24 -6.32
C LEU A 123 21.23 5.99 -4.98
N PRO A 124 20.83 7.28 -4.95
CA PRO A 124 20.67 7.99 -3.70
C PRO A 124 19.86 7.17 -2.71
N THR A 125 20.41 6.97 -1.52
CA THR A 125 19.85 6.07 -0.52
C THR A 125 19.32 6.87 0.67
N ARG A 126 18.20 6.41 1.21
CA ARG A 126 17.60 6.93 2.45
C ARG A 126 17.55 5.81 3.48
N THR A 127 17.91 6.15 4.72
CA THR A 127 17.64 5.35 5.90
C THR A 127 16.63 6.09 6.77
N GLN A 128 15.61 5.36 7.27
CA GLN A 128 14.60 5.90 8.17
C GLN A 128 14.20 4.87 9.22
N ILE A 129 13.94 5.31 10.45
CA ILE A 129 13.42 4.45 11.51
C ILE A 129 11.96 4.81 11.72
N THR A 130 11.06 3.94 11.29
CA THR A 130 9.63 4.24 11.17
C THR A 130 8.80 3.12 11.76
N ARG A 131 7.59 3.49 12.19
CA ARG A 131 6.61 2.54 12.71
C ARG A 131 5.75 2.02 11.56
N HIS A 132 5.54 0.72 11.54
CA HIS A 132 4.58 0.04 10.69
C HIS A 132 3.33 -0.23 11.51
N ASP A 133 2.19 0.31 11.05
CA ASP A 133 0.91 0.18 11.71
C ASP A 133 0.03 -0.80 10.92
N CYS A 134 -0.21 -1.99 11.49
CA CYS A 134 -0.96 -3.05 10.84
C CYS A 134 -2.46 -2.95 11.17
N VAL A 135 -3.30 -3.25 10.18
CA VAL A 135 -4.77 -3.35 10.32
C VAL A 135 -5.19 -4.40 11.36
N GLU A 136 -4.35 -5.41 11.62
CA GLU A 136 -4.58 -6.45 12.63
C GLU A 136 -4.40 -5.96 14.08
N GLY A 137 -4.21 -4.65 14.31
CA GLY A 137 -4.16 -4.04 15.64
C GLY A 137 -2.80 -4.10 16.33
N TRP A 138 -1.71 -4.29 15.58
CA TRP A 138 -0.35 -4.27 16.11
C TRP A 138 0.54 -3.29 15.34
N SER A 139 1.63 -2.85 15.98
CA SER A 139 2.64 -2.03 15.33
C SER A 139 4.05 -2.52 15.66
N ALA A 140 5.00 -2.23 14.76
CA ALA A 140 6.41 -2.54 14.95
C ALA A 140 7.28 -1.43 14.36
N ILE A 141 8.39 -1.12 15.03
CA ILE A 141 9.35 -0.09 14.59
C ILE A 141 10.55 -0.79 13.97
N GLY A 142 10.90 -0.39 12.75
CA GLY A 142 12.04 -0.92 12.00
C GLY A 142 12.88 0.19 11.39
N LYS A 143 14.18 -0.07 11.24
CA LYS A 143 15.11 0.78 10.51
C LYS A 143 15.22 0.28 9.07
N TRP A 144 14.69 1.05 8.14
CA TRP A 144 14.62 0.70 6.72
C TRP A 144 15.67 1.47 5.94
N THR A 145 16.37 0.79 5.03
CA THR A 145 17.29 1.45 4.10
C THR A 145 16.96 1.02 2.67
N GLY A 146 16.91 2.01 1.78
CA GLY A 146 16.46 1.81 0.41
C GLY A 146 16.63 3.06 -0.44
N VAL A 147 16.27 2.92 -1.72
CA VAL A 147 16.22 4.05 -2.65
C VAL A 147 14.86 4.75 -2.52
N PRO A 148 14.80 6.09 -2.45
CA PRO A 148 13.53 6.81 -2.59
C PRO A 148 12.87 6.47 -3.92
N LEU A 149 11.58 6.14 -3.90
CA LEU A 149 10.85 5.73 -5.11
C LEU A 149 10.93 6.81 -6.21
N ALA A 150 10.90 8.08 -5.82
CA ALA A 150 11.09 9.22 -6.71
C ALA A 150 12.36 9.12 -7.58
N GLU A 151 13.48 8.59 -7.07
CA GLU A 151 14.72 8.44 -7.84
C GLU A 151 14.56 7.47 -9.02
N VAL A 152 13.83 6.37 -8.78
CA VAL A 152 13.53 5.37 -9.82
C VAL A 152 12.55 5.95 -10.84
N LEU A 153 11.49 6.63 -10.38
CA LEU A 153 10.49 7.23 -11.26
C LEU A 153 11.05 8.39 -12.11
N ASN A 154 11.94 9.20 -11.54
CA ASN A 154 12.64 10.26 -12.26
C ASN A 154 13.51 9.69 -13.39
N LYS A 155 14.20 8.56 -13.16
CA LYS A 155 14.97 7.87 -14.19
C LYS A 155 14.10 7.30 -15.30
N ALA A 156 12.93 6.79 -14.96
CA ALA A 156 11.99 6.26 -15.94
C ALA A 156 11.31 7.38 -16.77
N ALA A 157 11.32 8.61 -16.27
CA ALA A 157 10.69 9.79 -16.86
C ALA A 157 9.19 9.55 -17.16
N LEU A 158 8.34 9.79 -16.17
CA LEU A 158 6.89 9.59 -16.27
C LEU A 158 6.28 10.41 -17.42
N LYS A 159 5.35 9.81 -18.16
CA LYS A 159 4.54 10.52 -19.16
C LYS A 159 3.56 11.48 -18.48
N PRO A 160 3.14 12.59 -19.13
CA PRO A 160 2.27 13.60 -18.52
C PRO A 160 0.93 13.09 -17.99
N GLN A 161 0.42 12.00 -18.56
CA GLN A 161 -0.83 11.35 -18.16
C GLN A 161 -0.70 10.41 -16.95
N ALA A 162 0.50 10.16 -16.42
CA ALA A 162 0.70 9.28 -15.27
C ALA A 162 -0.07 9.80 -14.04
N ARG A 163 -0.76 8.90 -13.32
CA ARG A 163 -1.53 9.24 -12.11
C ARG A 163 -1.27 8.28 -10.94
N TYR A 164 -0.92 7.04 -11.25
CA TYR A 164 -0.77 5.97 -10.27
C TYR A 164 0.50 5.16 -10.51
N ILE A 165 1.05 4.64 -9.42
CA ILE A 165 2.15 3.68 -9.42
C ILE A 165 1.61 2.37 -8.88
N VAL A 166 1.73 1.31 -9.68
CA VAL A 166 1.23 -0.03 -9.39
C VAL A 166 2.43 -0.96 -9.14
N PHE A 167 2.42 -1.66 -8.03
CA PHE A 167 3.46 -2.61 -7.63
C PHE A 167 2.93 -4.04 -7.82
N HIS A 168 3.64 -4.81 -8.64
CA HIS A 168 3.34 -6.22 -8.89
C HIS A 168 4.32 -7.09 -8.11
N CYS A 169 3.79 -8.01 -7.31
CA CYS A 169 4.57 -8.77 -6.33
C CYS A 169 4.72 -10.24 -6.73
N ALA A 170 5.71 -10.90 -6.12
CA ALA A 170 6.04 -12.28 -6.42
C ALA A 170 5.15 -13.30 -5.69
N ASP A 171 4.43 -12.91 -4.65
CA ASP A 171 3.63 -13.84 -3.85
C ASP A 171 2.23 -14.06 -4.41
N THR A 172 1.88 -15.33 -4.51
CA THR A 172 0.51 -15.78 -4.76
C THR A 172 -0.29 -15.71 -3.46
N MET A 173 -1.40 -14.98 -3.49
CA MET A 173 -2.32 -14.84 -2.36
C MET A 173 -3.33 -16.00 -2.32
N GLU A 174 -3.82 -16.37 -3.51
CA GLU A 174 -4.80 -17.44 -3.69
C GLU A 174 -4.73 -17.96 -5.14
N TYR A 175 -5.43 -19.07 -5.39
CA TYR A 175 -5.56 -19.65 -6.72
C TYR A 175 -7.00 -19.52 -7.19
N ALA A 176 -7.20 -19.08 -8.43
CA ALA A 176 -8.54 -19.00 -9.02
C ALA A 176 -9.20 -20.39 -9.04
N SER A 177 -10.52 -20.47 -8.82
CA SER A 177 -11.23 -21.75 -8.89
C SER A 177 -11.06 -22.41 -10.27
N ALA A 178 -10.94 -23.73 -10.29
CA ALA A 178 -10.66 -24.55 -11.47
C ALA A 178 -11.82 -24.63 -12.49
N ASP A 179 -12.74 -23.66 -12.50
CA ASP A 179 -13.85 -23.60 -13.46
C ASP A 179 -13.37 -23.22 -14.88
N SER A 180 -12.09 -22.84 -15.04
CA SER A 180 -11.43 -22.70 -16.34
C SER A 180 -10.68 -24.00 -16.69
N ALA A 181 -11.28 -24.78 -17.59
CA ALA A 181 -11.02 -26.19 -17.90
C ALA A 181 -9.68 -26.56 -18.59
N ASP A 182 -8.62 -25.75 -18.52
CA ASP A 182 -7.51 -25.88 -19.48
C ASP A 182 -6.08 -26.07 -18.90
N GLU A 183 -5.89 -26.44 -17.64
CA GLU A 183 -4.55 -26.79 -17.14
C GLU A 183 -4.50 -28.08 -16.30
N GLN A 184 -3.95 -29.12 -16.92
CA GLN A 184 -3.57 -30.38 -16.29
C GLN A 184 -2.31 -30.15 -15.43
N THR A 185 -2.43 -30.24 -14.11
CA THR A 185 -1.29 -30.15 -13.19
C THR A 185 -0.79 -31.52 -12.77
N ASP A 186 0.51 -31.76 -12.95
CA ASP A 186 1.24 -32.85 -12.29
C ASP A 186 1.27 -32.62 -10.76
N GLY A 187 0.77 -33.61 -10.00
CA GLY A 187 1.05 -33.89 -8.58
C GLY A 187 1.02 -32.73 -7.56
N ASP A 188 0.08 -32.80 -6.61
CA ASP A 188 -0.02 -32.02 -5.35
C ASP A 188 0.03 -30.48 -5.41
N ALA A 189 0.22 -29.87 -6.58
CA ALA A 189 0.18 -28.41 -6.74
C ALA A 189 -1.27 -27.89 -6.71
N PRO A 190 -1.52 -26.70 -6.11
CA PRO A 190 -2.84 -26.05 -6.18
C PRO A 190 -3.29 -25.89 -7.64
N THR A 191 -4.54 -26.26 -7.92
CA THR A 191 -5.14 -26.13 -9.25
C THR A 191 -5.64 -24.69 -9.46
N GLY A 192 -5.36 -24.10 -10.62
CA GLY A 192 -5.85 -22.78 -11.02
C GLY A 192 -4.77 -21.72 -11.25
N LYS A 193 -5.16 -20.62 -11.90
CA LYS A 193 -4.25 -19.50 -12.15
C LYS A 193 -3.93 -18.77 -10.84
N PRO A 194 -2.65 -18.51 -10.50
CA PRO A 194 -2.29 -17.79 -9.29
C PRO A 194 -2.76 -16.32 -9.36
N ILE A 195 -3.45 -15.88 -8.30
CA ILE A 195 -3.78 -14.47 -8.07
C ILE A 195 -2.67 -13.90 -7.17
N ARG A 196 -1.86 -13.01 -7.74
CA ARG A 196 -0.69 -12.43 -7.08
C ARG A 196 -1.06 -11.18 -6.30
N TYR A 197 -0.32 -10.92 -5.22
CA TYR A 197 -0.42 -9.65 -4.53
C TYR A 197 0.00 -8.51 -5.46
N TYR A 198 -0.75 -7.43 -5.38
CA TYR A 198 -0.44 -6.19 -6.06
C TYR A 198 -1.00 -5.02 -5.25
N GLU A 199 -0.43 -3.84 -5.46
CA GLU A 199 -0.78 -2.65 -4.70
C GLU A 199 -0.62 -1.39 -5.56
N SER A 200 -1.27 -0.29 -5.21
CA SER A 200 -1.00 1.00 -5.85
C SER A 200 -1.06 2.19 -4.91
N ILE A 201 -0.37 3.26 -5.31
CA ILE A 201 -0.40 4.58 -4.67
C ILE A 201 -0.49 5.67 -5.74
N ASP A 202 -0.95 6.86 -5.36
CA ASP A 202 -0.90 8.02 -6.24
C ASP A 202 0.50 8.65 -6.34
N LEU A 203 0.67 9.58 -7.28
CA LEU A 203 1.94 10.28 -7.46
C LEU A 203 2.39 11.09 -6.24
N THR A 204 1.48 11.58 -5.38
CA THR A 204 1.91 12.35 -4.21
C THR A 204 2.59 11.46 -3.19
N ASP A 205 2.02 10.30 -2.90
CA ASP A 205 2.66 9.34 -2.01
C ASP A 205 3.89 8.72 -2.69
N ALA A 206 3.86 8.51 -4.01
CA ALA A 206 5.02 7.98 -4.73
C ALA A 206 6.24 8.91 -4.70
N PHE A 207 6.02 10.22 -4.79
CA PHE A 207 7.08 11.24 -4.71
C PHE A 207 7.35 11.74 -3.29
N HIS A 208 6.70 11.15 -2.28
CA HIS A 208 6.95 11.53 -0.89
C HIS A 208 8.39 11.16 -0.48
N PRO A 209 9.13 12.03 0.23
CA PRO A 209 10.55 11.77 0.56
C PRO A 209 10.83 10.53 1.43
N GLN A 210 9.83 10.02 2.16
CA GLN A 210 9.91 8.77 2.95
C GLN A 210 9.31 7.55 2.24
N THR A 211 8.84 7.70 0.99
CA THR A 211 8.42 6.55 0.20
C THR A 211 9.64 5.93 -0.46
N ILE A 212 10.06 4.77 0.05
CA ILE A 212 11.29 4.10 -0.37
C ILE A 212 11.02 2.66 -0.84
N LEU A 213 11.85 2.20 -1.77
CA LEU A 213 12.02 0.79 -2.09
C LEU A 213 13.15 0.25 -1.20
N ALA A 214 12.76 -0.36 -0.08
CA ALA A 214 13.68 -0.85 0.93
C ALA A 214 14.25 -2.23 0.56
N TYR A 215 15.57 -2.35 0.62
CA TYR A 215 16.32 -3.58 0.40
C TYR A 215 17.06 -4.07 1.66
N ASP A 216 17.16 -3.23 2.70
CA ASP A 216 17.74 -3.56 3.99
C ASP A 216 16.78 -3.21 5.15
N MET A 217 16.81 -4.02 6.22
CA MET A 217 16.09 -3.82 7.48
C MET A 217 17.02 -4.03 8.67
N ASN A 218 17.01 -3.11 9.62
CA ASN A 218 17.81 -3.15 10.85
C ASN A 218 19.32 -3.38 10.59
N GLY A 219 19.85 -2.74 9.54
CA GLY A 219 21.26 -2.80 9.16
C GLY A 219 21.70 -4.09 8.48
N LYS A 220 20.76 -4.95 8.07
CA LYS A 220 21.02 -6.21 7.36
C LYS A 220 20.17 -6.28 6.09
N PRO A 221 20.55 -7.13 5.11
CA PRO A 221 19.67 -7.47 3.99
C PRO A 221 18.28 -7.85 4.49
N LEU A 222 17.25 -7.37 3.78
CA LEU A 222 15.86 -7.65 4.10
C LEU A 222 15.66 -9.18 4.16
N PRO A 223 15.13 -9.74 5.25
CA PRO A 223 14.81 -11.17 5.30
C PRO A 223 13.60 -11.46 4.41
N VAL A 224 13.49 -12.68 3.88
CA VAL A 224 12.37 -13.13 3.03
C VAL A 224 11.04 -12.81 3.70
N SER A 225 10.86 -13.15 4.98
CA SER A 225 9.62 -12.87 5.72
C SER A 225 9.16 -11.41 5.73
N ASN A 226 10.09 -10.47 5.58
CA ASN A 226 9.78 -9.05 5.52
C ASN A 226 9.82 -8.46 4.11
N GLY A 227 9.92 -9.29 3.07
CA GLY A 227 9.70 -8.89 1.67
C GLY A 227 10.94 -8.84 0.79
N ALA A 228 11.98 -9.62 1.09
CA ALA A 228 13.19 -9.67 0.27
C ALA A 228 12.90 -9.94 -1.23
N PRO A 229 13.70 -9.45 -2.17
CA PRO A 229 14.85 -8.57 -1.96
C PRO A 229 14.47 -7.09 -1.86
N LEU A 230 13.21 -6.76 -2.14
CA LEU A 230 12.74 -5.39 -2.28
C LEU A 230 11.29 -5.26 -1.82
N ARG A 231 11.03 -4.31 -0.93
CA ARG A 231 9.68 -3.96 -0.47
C ARG A 231 9.41 -2.48 -0.58
N LEU A 232 8.15 -2.10 -0.67
CA LEU A 232 7.69 -0.73 -0.51
C LEU A 232 7.63 -0.38 0.98
N ARG A 233 8.02 0.85 1.27
CA ARG A 233 7.71 1.56 2.50
C ARG A 233 7.02 2.85 2.12
N VAL A 234 5.73 2.98 2.45
CA VAL A 234 4.93 4.20 2.31
C VAL A 234 4.44 4.58 3.69
N GLU A 235 5.23 5.40 4.39
CA GLU A 235 5.14 5.54 5.85
C GLU A 235 3.94 6.33 6.35
N ARG A 236 3.18 6.93 5.44
CA ARG A 236 1.95 7.66 5.73
C ARG A 236 0.70 6.80 5.55
N GLN A 237 0.86 5.50 5.29
CA GLN A 237 -0.26 4.59 5.08
C GLN A 237 -0.11 3.30 5.91
N LEU A 238 -1.25 2.63 6.13
CA LEU A 238 -1.32 1.36 6.85
C LEU A 238 -0.52 0.23 6.19
N GLY A 239 -0.24 -0.80 6.99
CA GLY A 239 0.73 -1.84 6.66
C GLY A 239 0.44 -2.68 5.41
N TYR A 240 -0.83 -2.82 5.00
CA TYR A 240 -1.16 -3.57 3.79
C TYR A 240 -0.72 -2.84 2.52
N LYS A 241 -0.76 -1.51 2.52
CA LYS A 241 -0.26 -0.66 1.42
C LYS A 241 1.25 -0.78 1.19
N GLN A 242 1.97 -1.42 2.10
CA GLN A 242 3.43 -1.55 2.05
C GLN A 242 3.86 -2.88 1.42
N ALA A 243 3.62 -2.99 0.10
CA ALA A 243 3.87 -4.17 -0.73
C ALA A 243 5.24 -4.82 -0.50
N LYS A 244 5.28 -6.16 -0.54
CA LYS A 244 6.49 -6.98 -0.36
C LYS A 244 6.82 -7.70 -1.67
N TYR A 245 8.05 -8.19 -1.81
CA TYR A 245 8.45 -9.04 -2.94
C TYR A 245 8.23 -8.36 -4.31
N ILE A 246 8.53 -7.07 -4.41
CA ILE A 246 8.22 -6.27 -5.59
C ILE A 246 9.07 -6.72 -6.76
N MET A 247 8.41 -7.08 -7.87
CA MET A 247 9.05 -7.54 -9.10
C MET A 247 8.95 -6.53 -10.24
N ARG A 248 7.85 -5.76 -10.27
CA ARG A 248 7.57 -4.80 -11.33
C ARG A 248 6.82 -3.59 -10.78
N ILE A 249 7.19 -2.42 -11.27
CA ILE A 249 6.47 -1.17 -11.11
C ILE A 249 5.86 -0.80 -12.46
N GLU A 250 4.57 -0.57 -12.47
CA GLU A 250 3.83 -0.11 -13.63
C GLU A 250 3.27 1.28 -13.36
N VAL A 251 3.50 2.19 -14.30
CA VAL A 251 2.95 3.55 -14.24
C VAL A 251 1.67 3.61 -15.06
N ALA A 252 0.58 4.05 -14.42
CA ALA A 252 -0.75 4.03 -15.01
C ALA A 252 -1.49 5.37 -14.85
N ASP A 253 -2.45 5.64 -15.74
CA ASP A 253 -3.36 6.79 -15.71
C ASP A 253 -4.68 6.46 -14.99
N THR A 254 -5.08 5.19 -15.03
CA THR A 254 -6.22 4.62 -14.32
C THR A 254 -5.83 3.30 -13.65
N LEU A 255 -6.64 2.84 -12.69
CA LEU A 255 -6.47 1.52 -12.06
C LEU A 255 -7.41 0.46 -12.64
N ALA A 256 -8.27 0.82 -13.59
CA ALA A 256 -9.38 -0.03 -14.06
C ALA A 256 -8.93 -1.34 -14.73
N HIS A 257 -7.70 -1.41 -15.22
CA HIS A 257 -7.13 -2.62 -15.84
C HIS A 257 -6.33 -3.49 -14.86
N VAL A 258 -6.20 -3.07 -13.60
CA VAL A 258 -5.43 -3.80 -12.58
C VAL A 258 -6.39 -4.55 -11.67
N GLY A 259 -6.26 -5.87 -11.61
CA GLY A 259 -7.14 -6.74 -10.80
C GLY A 259 -8.62 -6.50 -11.11
N GLN A 260 -9.42 -6.20 -10.08
CA GLN A 260 -10.84 -5.84 -10.23
C GLN A 260 -11.07 -4.32 -10.36
N GLY A 261 -10.01 -3.54 -10.49
CA GLY A 261 -10.07 -2.11 -10.75
C GLY A 261 -10.12 -1.21 -9.51
N ASN A 262 -9.99 -1.78 -8.30
CA ASN A 262 -10.07 -1.00 -7.05
C ASN A 262 -8.70 -0.56 -6.52
N GLY A 263 -7.61 -0.97 -7.16
CA GLY A 263 -6.29 -0.40 -6.96
C GLY A 263 -5.31 -1.22 -6.13
N GLY A 264 -5.72 -2.35 -5.56
CA GLY A 264 -4.83 -3.26 -4.85
C GLY A 264 -5.56 -4.54 -4.47
N TYR A 265 -4.81 -5.54 -4.03
CA TYR A 265 -5.39 -6.84 -3.70
C TYR A 265 -6.40 -6.73 -2.54
N TRP A 266 -6.09 -5.98 -1.48
CA TRP A 266 -7.00 -5.85 -0.35
C TRP A 266 -8.19 -4.93 -0.66
N GLU A 267 -7.98 -3.95 -1.53
CA GLU A 267 -8.99 -3.03 -2.03
C GLU A 267 -10.05 -3.78 -2.84
N ASP A 268 -9.63 -4.73 -3.68
CA ASP A 268 -10.55 -5.66 -4.35
C ASP A 268 -11.33 -6.55 -3.36
N ASN A 269 -10.86 -6.64 -2.12
CA ASN A 269 -11.48 -7.37 -1.01
C ASN A 269 -12.12 -6.42 0.04
N GLY A 270 -12.40 -5.17 -0.33
CA GLY A 270 -13.21 -4.24 0.46
C GLY A 270 -12.42 -3.32 1.40
N TYR A 271 -11.09 -3.29 1.32
CA TYR A 271 -10.26 -2.32 2.04
C TYR A 271 -10.26 -0.95 1.33
N GLU A 272 -9.94 0.10 2.07
CA GLU A 272 -9.82 1.47 1.53
C GLU A 272 -8.60 1.58 0.62
N TRP A 273 -8.71 2.25 -0.53
CA TRP A 273 -7.54 2.43 -1.40
C TRP A 273 -6.53 3.43 -0.82
N TYR A 274 -7.02 4.51 -0.21
CA TYR A 274 -6.20 5.45 0.57
C TYR A 274 -6.32 5.21 2.07
N ALA A 275 -5.33 4.49 2.63
CA ALA A 275 -5.28 4.12 4.03
C ALA A 275 -4.35 5.04 4.86
N GLY A 276 -4.50 6.35 4.68
CA GLY A 276 -3.64 7.36 5.29
C GLY A 276 -3.77 7.46 6.81
N ILE A 277 -2.63 7.55 7.52
CA ILE A 277 -2.53 7.71 8.99
C ILE A 277 -1.86 9.02 9.41
#